data_AF-A0AAU9SY37-F1
#
_entry.id   AF-A0AAU9SY37-F1
#
_cell.length_a   1.000
_cell.length_b   1.000
_cell.length_c   1.000
_cell.angle_alpha   90.00
_cell.angle_beta   90.00
_cell.angle_gamma   90.00
#
_symmetry.space_group_name_H-M   'P 1'
#
loop_
_entity.id
_entity.type
_entity.pdbx_description
1 polymer ?
#
loop_
_entity_poly.entity_id
_entity_poly.type
_entity_poly.pdbx_seq_one_letter_code
_entity_poly.pdbx_strand_id
1 'polypeptide(L)'
;MRPLHPLSPSASPSPEQGTPASHSLAELLSALSLAAILSEALAENNEGKIAEIEASLKSIEDEKFQLEDKVASLSSELSVERDRLIRISADFDNFRKRTERERLNLVSNAQGEVVENLLAVLDNFERAKSQIKVETEGEEKVTNSYQSIYKQFVEILGSLGVVTVETVGKLFDPMVSY
;
A
#
# COMPACT_ATOMS: atom_id res chain seq x y z
N MET A 1 -7.19 -3.22 -30.18
CA MET A 1 -6.70 -2.75 -28.87
C MET A 1 -7.90 -2.19 -28.10
N ARG A 2 -8.42 -2.94 -27.12
CA ARG A 2 -9.59 -2.54 -26.31
C ARG A 2 -9.12 -1.71 -25.10
N PRO A 3 -9.85 -0.67 -24.69
CA PRO A 3 -9.49 0.14 -23.53
C PRO A 3 -9.82 -0.62 -22.23
N LEU A 4 -8.87 -0.64 -21.29
CA LEU A 4 -9.05 -1.13 -19.93
C LEU A 4 -9.92 -0.13 -19.16
N HIS A 5 -11.12 -0.56 -18.76
CA HIS A 5 -11.94 0.17 -17.80
C HIS A 5 -11.30 0.14 -16.40
N PRO A 6 -11.46 1.21 -15.59
CA PRO A 6 -11.05 1.18 -14.20
C PRO A 6 -11.97 0.26 -13.41
N LEU A 7 -11.39 -0.66 -12.65
CA LEU A 7 -12.10 -1.47 -11.66
C LEU A 7 -12.68 -0.53 -10.59
N SER A 8 -14.00 -0.46 -10.55
CA SER A 8 -14.78 0.16 -9.48
C SER A 8 -14.33 -0.41 -8.12
N PRO A 9 -14.31 0.40 -7.04
CA PRO A 9 -14.08 -0.13 -5.71
C PRO A 9 -15.27 -1.02 -5.35
N SER A 10 -15.04 -2.33 -5.32
CA SER A 10 -15.98 -3.30 -4.75
C SER A 10 -16.28 -2.85 -3.33
N ALA A 11 -17.56 -2.58 -3.08
CA ALA A 11 -18.10 -2.20 -1.80
C ALA A 11 -17.53 -3.08 -0.68
N SER A 12 -16.96 -2.42 0.33
CA SER A 12 -16.69 -3.01 1.63
C SER A 12 -18.02 -3.55 2.19
N PRO A 13 -18.11 -4.79 2.68
CA PRO A 13 -19.24 -5.15 3.52
C PRO A 13 -19.08 -4.36 4.82
N SER A 14 -20.02 -3.44 5.06
CA SER A 14 -20.21 -2.81 6.37
C SER A 14 -20.34 -3.89 7.45
N PRO A 15 -19.90 -3.62 8.69
CA PRO A 15 -19.99 -4.59 9.76
C PRO A 15 -21.47 -4.79 10.07
N GLU A 16 -21.97 -6.01 9.89
CA GLU A 16 -23.23 -6.44 10.52
C GLU A 16 -23.02 -6.43 12.04
N GLN A 17 -23.20 -5.25 12.63
CA GLN A 17 -23.62 -5.15 14.01
C GLN A 17 -25.10 -5.52 14.06
N GLY A 18 -25.38 -6.65 14.70
CA GLY A 18 -26.67 -6.92 15.32
C GLY A 18 -27.55 -7.94 14.62
N THR A 19 -27.62 -9.14 15.20
CA THR A 19 -28.91 -9.69 15.66
C THR A 19 -28.65 -10.75 16.75
N PRO A 20 -29.08 -10.54 18.01
CA PRO A 20 -29.21 -11.59 19.00
C PRO A 20 -30.59 -12.23 18.85
N ALA A 21 -30.92 -12.78 17.67
CA ALA A 21 -32.23 -13.36 17.41
C ALA A 21 -32.24 -14.21 16.12
N SER A 22 -31.56 -15.35 16.14
CA SER A 22 -31.82 -16.39 15.12
C SER A 22 -31.85 -17.76 15.78
N HIS A 23 -32.77 -17.96 16.73
CA HIS A 23 -33.20 -19.33 17.00
C HIS A 23 -33.80 -19.85 15.71
N SER A 24 -33.18 -20.88 15.13
CA SER A 24 -33.71 -21.48 13.92
C SER A 24 -35.14 -21.96 14.18
N LEU A 25 -36.04 -21.89 13.19
CA LEU A 25 -37.42 -22.37 13.33
C LEU A 25 -37.43 -23.84 13.83
N ALA A 26 -36.40 -24.61 13.48
CA ALA A 26 -36.14 -25.96 13.97
C ALA A 26 -35.86 -26.03 15.48
N GLU A 27 -35.06 -25.10 16.05
CA GLU A 27 -34.82 -25.01 17.49
C GLU A 27 -36.11 -24.70 18.27
N LEU A 28 -36.92 -23.78 17.76
CA LEU A 28 -38.21 -23.43 18.38
C LEU A 28 -39.20 -24.60 18.29
N LEU A 29 -39.24 -25.34 17.18
CA LEU A 29 -40.08 -26.53 17.02
C LEU A 29 -39.65 -27.66 17.97
N SER A 30 -38.33 -27.85 18.13
CA SER A 30 -37.74 -28.85 19.01
C SER A 30 -38.04 -28.54 20.48
N ALA A 31 -37.85 -27.27 20.90
CA ALA A 31 -38.17 -26.81 22.24
C ALA A 31 -39.66 -26.96 22.58
N LEU A 32 -40.55 -26.66 21.63
CA LEU A 32 -41.99 -26.84 21.78
C LEU A 32 -42.38 -28.33 21.90
N SER A 33 -41.73 -29.21 21.14
CA SER A 33 -41.93 -30.66 21.22
C SER A 33 -41.49 -31.22 22.56
N LEU A 34 -40.32 -30.83 23.07
CA LEU A 34 -39.83 -31.27 24.38
C LEU A 34 -40.76 -30.78 25.51
N ALA A 35 -41.22 -29.53 25.44
CA ALA A 35 -42.16 -28.97 26.41
C ALA A 35 -43.51 -29.71 26.43
N ALA A 36 -44.03 -30.13 25.26
CA ALA A 36 -45.24 -30.92 25.17
C ALA A 36 -45.07 -32.30 25.84
N ILE A 37 -43.96 -32.99 25.58
CA ILE A 37 -43.64 -34.30 26.17
C ILE A 37 -43.47 -34.19 27.70
N LEU A 38 -42.86 -33.11 28.19
CA LEU A 38 -42.74 -32.83 29.63
C LEU A 38 -44.11 -32.61 30.28
N SER A 39 -45.02 -31.90 29.61
CA SER A 39 -46.38 -31.68 30.11
C SER A 39 -47.20 -32.98 30.22
N GLU A 40 -47.03 -33.89 29.25
CA GLU A 40 -47.68 -35.21 29.24
C GLU A 40 -47.11 -36.10 30.37
N ALA A 41 -45.79 -36.10 30.56
CA ALA A 41 -45.13 -36.88 31.61
C ALA A 41 -45.51 -36.41 33.03
N LEU A 42 -45.73 -35.11 33.22
CA LEU A 42 -46.23 -34.52 34.46
C LEU A 42 -47.70 -34.88 34.71
N ALA A 43 -48.54 -34.94 33.67
CA ALA A 43 -49.93 -35.36 33.78
C ALA A 43 -50.08 -36.86 34.13
N GLU A 44 -49.15 -37.72 33.66
CA GLU A 44 -49.09 -39.15 33.97
C GLU A 44 -48.41 -39.48 35.32
N ASN A 45 -47.88 -38.48 36.04
CA ASN A 45 -47.03 -38.63 37.24
C ASN A 45 -45.88 -39.64 37.05
N ASN A 46 -45.29 -39.66 35.85
CA ASN A 46 -44.23 -40.60 35.49
C ASN A 46 -42.86 -40.00 35.83
N GLU A 47 -42.47 -40.13 37.10
CA GLU A 47 -41.20 -39.61 37.65
C GLU A 47 -39.96 -40.06 36.85
N GLY A 48 -39.99 -41.27 36.28
CA GLY A 48 -38.89 -41.79 35.45
C GLY A 48 -38.70 -41.03 34.13
N LYS A 49 -39.79 -40.78 33.40
CA LYS A 49 -39.76 -39.98 32.16
C LYS A 49 -39.38 -38.52 32.45
N ILE A 50 -39.87 -37.95 33.57
CA ILE A 50 -39.54 -36.58 33.96
C ILE A 50 -38.04 -36.44 34.23
N ALA A 51 -37.45 -37.35 35.02
CA ALA A 51 -36.02 -37.32 35.33
C ALA A 51 -35.13 -37.50 34.08
N GLU A 52 -35.55 -38.32 33.11
CA GLU A 52 -34.82 -38.53 31.84
C GLU A 52 -34.84 -37.28 30.94
N ILE A 53 -35.98 -36.59 30.88
CA ILE A 53 -36.10 -35.34 30.10
C ILE A 53 -35.30 -34.21 30.76
N GLU A 54 -35.37 -34.07 32.08
CA GLU A 54 -34.57 -33.07 32.82
C GLU A 54 -33.06 -33.29 32.65
N ALA A 55 -32.61 -34.55 32.69
CA ALA A 55 -31.21 -34.89 32.43
C ALA A 55 -30.79 -34.56 30.99
N SER A 56 -31.67 -34.83 30.01
CA SER A 56 -31.42 -34.51 28.61
C SER A 56 -31.38 -32.99 28.36
N LEU A 57 -32.29 -32.23 28.95
CA LEU A 57 -32.29 -30.75 28.87
C LEU A 57 -31.03 -30.14 29.46
N LYS A 58 -30.59 -30.65 30.62
CA LYS A 58 -29.35 -30.21 31.25
C LYS A 58 -28.13 -30.48 30.36
N SER A 59 -28.06 -31.66 29.73
CA SER A 59 -26.99 -31.98 28.79
C SER A 59 -26.97 -31.05 27.57
N ILE A 60 -28.15 -30.71 27.02
CA ILE A 60 -28.29 -29.78 25.89
C ILE A 60 -27.87 -28.36 26.30
N GLU A 61 -28.24 -27.93 27.51
CA GLU A 61 -27.85 -26.61 28.04
C GLU A 61 -26.33 -26.51 28.25
N ASP A 62 -25.71 -27.56 28.80
CA ASP A 62 -24.25 -27.65 28.96
C ASP A 62 -23.51 -27.64 27.60
N GLU A 63 -24.01 -28.38 26.60
CA GLU A 63 -23.45 -28.38 25.24
C GLU A 63 -23.60 -27.02 24.56
N LYS A 64 -24.77 -26.39 24.69
CA LYS A 64 -25.04 -25.04 24.18
C LYS A 64 -24.06 -24.05 24.77
N PHE A 65 -23.85 -24.07 26.08
CA PHE A 65 -22.93 -23.17 26.76
C PHE A 65 -21.48 -23.35 26.25
N GLN A 66 -21.03 -24.60 26.06
CA GLN A 66 -19.71 -24.89 25.49
C GLN A 66 -19.57 -24.40 24.04
N LEU A 67 -20.62 -24.54 23.23
CA LEU A 67 -20.66 -24.04 21.85
C LEU A 67 -20.61 -22.51 21.82
N GLU A 68 -21.38 -21.83 22.68
CA GLU A 68 -21.38 -20.37 22.78
C GLU A 68 -20.00 -19.83 23.19
N ASP A 69 -19.34 -20.44 24.18
CA ASP A 69 -17.99 -20.07 24.59
C ASP A 69 -16.97 -20.28 23.46
N LYS A 70 -17.07 -21.40 22.74
CA LYS A 70 -16.19 -21.68 21.60
C LYS A 70 -16.41 -20.71 20.44
N VAL A 71 -17.65 -20.35 20.14
CA VAL A 71 -17.98 -19.33 19.12
C VAL A 71 -17.45 -17.97 19.55
N ALA A 72 -17.61 -17.59 20.81
CA ALA A 72 -17.07 -16.35 21.35
C ALA A 72 -15.55 -16.29 21.21
N SER A 73 -14.84 -17.36 21.62
CA SER A 73 -13.38 -17.46 21.49
C SER A 73 -12.92 -17.35 20.03
N LEU A 74 -13.50 -18.16 19.13
CA LEU A 74 -13.15 -18.13 17.70
C LEU A 74 -13.45 -16.77 17.06
N SER A 75 -14.55 -16.12 17.44
CA SER A 75 -14.89 -14.79 16.93
C SER A 75 -13.86 -13.72 17.36
N SER A 76 -13.36 -13.83 18.60
CA SER A 76 -12.33 -12.96 19.15
C SER A 76 -10.99 -13.16 18.42
N GLU A 77 -10.53 -14.41 18.28
CA GLU A 77 -9.29 -14.75 17.57
C GLU A 77 -9.33 -14.24 16.12
N LEU A 78 -10.46 -14.45 15.44
CA LEU A 78 -10.65 -14.02 14.06
C LEU A 78 -10.70 -12.49 13.94
N SER A 79 -11.23 -11.76 14.93
CA SER A 79 -11.16 -10.30 14.97
C SER A 79 -9.71 -9.83 15.09
N VAL A 80 -8.94 -10.42 16.02
CA VAL A 80 -7.53 -10.08 16.25
C VAL A 80 -6.69 -10.33 14.99
N GLU A 81 -6.87 -11.47 14.32
CA GLU A 81 -6.14 -11.77 13.10
C GLU A 81 -6.55 -10.86 11.92
N ARG A 82 -7.81 -10.44 11.82
CA ARG A 82 -8.24 -9.46 10.83
C ARG A 82 -7.56 -8.10 11.04
N ASP A 83 -7.52 -7.63 12.27
CA ASP A 83 -6.85 -6.35 12.60
C ASP A 83 -5.36 -6.43 12.29
N ARG A 84 -4.73 -7.58 12.58
CA ARG A 84 -3.33 -7.84 12.23
C ARG A 84 -3.10 -7.81 10.72
N LEU A 85 -3.98 -8.44 9.94
CA LEU A 85 -3.88 -8.44 8.47
C LEU A 85 -4.04 -7.04 7.87
N ILE A 86 -4.99 -6.24 8.37
CA ILE A 86 -5.19 -4.86 7.94
C ILE A 86 -3.92 -4.04 8.19
N ARG A 87 -3.32 -4.19 9.38
CA ARG A 87 -2.07 -3.50 9.73
C ARG A 87 -0.91 -3.92 8.84
N ILE A 88 -0.72 -5.22 8.61
CA ILE A 88 0.33 -5.74 7.74
C ILE A 88 0.15 -5.23 6.30
N SER A 89 -1.09 -5.19 5.80
CA SER A 89 -1.39 -4.64 4.48
C SER A 89 -1.01 -3.17 4.39
N ALA A 90 -1.33 -2.37 5.41
CA ALA A 90 -0.95 -0.96 5.45
C ALA A 90 0.57 -0.76 5.51
N ASP A 91 1.27 -1.56 6.33
CA ASP A 91 2.73 -1.53 6.43
C ASP A 91 3.39 -1.91 5.10
N PHE A 92 2.83 -2.89 4.38
CA PHE A 92 3.31 -3.28 3.06
C PHE A 92 3.10 -2.20 1.99
N ASP A 93 1.94 -1.54 1.98
CA ASP A 93 1.69 -0.41 1.08
C ASP A 93 2.63 0.76 1.36
N ASN A 94 2.90 1.06 2.63
CA ASN A 94 3.86 2.08 3.04
C ASN A 94 5.28 1.70 2.61
N PHE A 95 5.69 0.45 2.82
CA PHE A 95 6.98 -0.05 2.37
C PHE A 95 7.14 0.09 0.86
N ARG A 96 6.16 -0.36 0.06
CA ARG A 96 6.20 -0.26 -1.41
C ARG A 96 6.35 1.19 -1.88
N LYS A 97 5.55 2.11 -1.33
CA LYS A 97 5.64 3.55 -1.65
C LYS A 97 6.99 4.13 -1.28
N ARG A 98 7.54 3.75 -0.13
CA ARG A 98 8.86 4.20 0.31
C ARG A 98 9.96 3.68 -0.61
N THR A 99 9.95 2.38 -0.92
CA THR A 99 10.95 1.76 -1.79
C THR A 99 10.94 2.35 -3.19
N GLU A 100 9.77 2.64 -3.75
CA GLU A 100 9.69 3.29 -5.07
C GLU A 100 10.31 4.70 -5.03
N ARG A 101 10.02 5.48 -3.98
CA ARG A 101 10.61 6.80 -3.80
C ARG A 101 12.14 6.72 -3.63
N GLU A 102 12.61 5.79 -2.81
CA GLU A 102 14.06 5.56 -2.60
C GLU A 102 14.75 5.15 -3.90
N ARG A 103 14.13 4.28 -4.70
CA ARG A 103 14.64 3.89 -6.02
C ARG A 103 14.76 5.10 -6.95
N LEU A 104 13.73 5.93 -7.05
CA LEU A 104 13.75 7.14 -7.88
C LEU A 104 14.82 8.13 -7.42
N ASN A 105 14.95 8.32 -6.10
CA ASN A 105 15.98 9.17 -5.53
C ASN A 105 17.39 8.64 -5.81
N LEU A 106 17.62 7.33 -5.70
CA LEU A 106 18.92 6.73 -6.02
C LEU A 106 19.31 6.96 -7.48
N VAL A 107 18.36 6.79 -8.41
CA VAL A 107 18.60 7.05 -9.84
C VAL A 107 18.90 8.53 -10.06
N SER A 108 18.11 9.43 -9.47
CA SER A 108 18.32 10.88 -9.60
C SER A 108 19.66 11.32 -9.02
N ASN A 109 20.05 10.80 -7.86
CA ASN A 109 21.31 11.15 -7.21
C ASN A 109 22.51 10.63 -8.02
N ALA A 110 22.45 9.38 -8.49
CA ALA A 110 23.51 8.83 -9.33
C ALA A 110 23.65 9.60 -10.66
N GLN A 111 22.53 10.01 -11.26
CA GLN A 111 22.55 10.89 -12.44
C GLN A 111 23.19 12.25 -12.12
N GLY A 112 22.85 12.85 -10.96
CA GLY A 112 23.45 14.09 -10.47
C GLY A 112 24.97 14.00 -10.31
N GLU A 113 25.47 12.97 -9.64
CA GLU A 113 26.91 12.74 -9.45
C GLU A 113 27.66 12.62 -10.79
N VAL A 114 27.07 11.92 -11.77
CA VAL A 114 27.66 11.81 -13.12
C VAL A 114 27.67 13.16 -13.83
N VAL A 115 26.57 13.91 -13.76
CA VAL A 115 26.47 15.24 -14.37
C VAL A 115 27.45 16.22 -13.76
N GLU A 116 27.62 16.24 -12.43
CA GLU A 116 28.60 17.10 -11.74
C GLU A 116 30.02 16.86 -12.25
N ASN A 117 30.41 15.60 -12.43
CA ASN A 117 31.72 15.27 -13.00
C ASN A 117 31.87 15.72 -14.46
N LEU A 118 30.78 15.75 -15.23
CA LEU A 118 30.76 16.27 -16.60
C LEU A 118 30.85 17.80 -16.66
N LEU A 119 30.42 18.53 -15.62
CA LEU A 119 30.55 19.98 -15.57
C LEU A 119 32.02 20.43 -15.60
N ALA A 120 32.93 19.69 -14.94
CA ALA A 120 34.36 19.98 -15.04
C ALA A 120 34.90 19.87 -16.48
N VAL A 121 34.29 19.03 -17.31
CA VAL A 121 34.59 18.95 -18.75
C VAL A 121 34.03 20.17 -19.48
N LEU A 122 32.81 20.62 -19.14
CA LEU A 122 32.24 21.87 -19.67
C LEU A 122 33.16 23.07 -19.37
N ASP A 123 33.67 23.18 -18.14
CA ASP A 123 34.60 24.25 -17.74
C ASP A 123 35.89 24.20 -18.56
N ASN A 124 36.40 23.00 -18.85
CA ASN A 124 37.57 22.82 -19.72
C ASN A 124 37.27 23.26 -21.16
N PHE A 125 36.07 22.98 -21.68
CA PHE A 125 35.63 23.53 -22.96
C PHE A 125 35.67 25.06 -22.88
N GLU A 126 35.00 25.69 -21.92
CA GLU A 126 34.95 27.16 -21.83
C GLU A 126 36.34 27.81 -21.69
N ARG A 127 37.25 27.17 -20.92
CA ARG A 127 38.64 27.59 -20.83
C ARG A 127 39.38 27.44 -22.17
N ALA A 128 39.17 26.36 -22.90
CA ALA A 128 39.76 26.19 -24.23
C ALA A 128 39.24 27.26 -25.20
N LYS A 129 37.94 27.55 -25.18
CA LYS A 129 37.30 28.57 -26.01
C LYS A 129 37.94 29.95 -25.84
N SER A 130 38.28 30.34 -24.61
CA SER A 130 38.91 31.64 -24.34
C SER A 130 40.37 31.74 -24.79
N GLN A 131 41.01 30.60 -25.10
CA GLN A 131 42.40 30.51 -25.54
C GLN A 131 42.55 30.34 -27.06
N ILE A 132 41.47 30.03 -27.77
CA ILE A 132 41.50 29.89 -29.24
C ILE A 132 41.81 31.24 -29.87
N LYS A 133 42.90 31.28 -30.65
CA LYS A 133 43.22 32.37 -31.58
C LYS A 133 43.20 31.78 -32.99
N VAL A 134 42.43 32.39 -33.87
CA VAL A 134 42.31 31.95 -35.26
C VAL A 134 43.13 32.89 -36.11
N GLU A 135 44.21 32.39 -36.71
CA GLU A 135 45.11 33.15 -37.58
C GLU A 135 45.15 32.55 -39.00
N THR A 136 44.69 31.30 -39.16
CA THR A 136 44.66 30.58 -40.45
C THR A 136 43.31 29.91 -40.73
N GLU A 137 43.01 29.64 -42.01
CA GLU A 137 41.80 28.89 -42.42
C GLU A 137 41.75 27.46 -41.85
N GLY A 138 42.91 26.85 -41.59
CA GLY A 138 43.00 25.53 -40.94
C GLY A 138 42.50 25.57 -39.50
N GLU A 139 42.88 26.59 -38.75
CA GLU A 139 42.42 26.82 -37.37
C GLU A 139 40.95 27.19 -37.30
N GLU A 140 40.42 27.88 -38.32
CA GLU A 140 38.98 28.18 -38.42
C GLU A 140 38.14 26.90 -38.51
N LYS A 141 38.56 25.92 -39.34
CA LYS A 141 37.88 24.61 -39.44
C LYS A 141 37.90 23.83 -38.12
N VAL A 142 39.02 23.87 -37.40
CA VAL A 142 39.15 23.23 -36.07
C VAL A 142 38.23 23.93 -35.07
N THR A 143 38.18 25.26 -35.09
CA THR A 143 37.31 26.06 -34.21
C THR A 143 35.83 25.78 -34.44
N ASN A 144 35.40 25.67 -35.70
CA ASN A 144 34.01 25.32 -36.04
C ASN A 144 33.63 23.91 -35.57
N SER A 145 34.56 22.96 -35.69
CA SER A 145 34.36 21.58 -35.20
C SER A 145 34.23 21.57 -33.68
N TYR A 146 35.10 22.31 -32.99
CA TYR A 146 35.06 22.49 -31.54
C TYR A 146 33.72 23.09 -31.08
N GLN A 147 33.24 24.17 -31.72
CA GLN A 147 31.96 24.80 -31.38
C GLN A 147 30.77 23.84 -31.57
N SER A 148 30.82 23.00 -32.60
CA SER A 148 29.79 22.00 -32.87
C SER A 148 29.71 20.95 -31.76
N ILE A 149 30.87 20.46 -31.29
CA ILE A 149 30.95 19.49 -30.19
C ILE A 149 30.48 20.13 -28.87
N TYR A 150 30.91 21.35 -28.57
CA TYR A 150 30.46 22.08 -27.38
C TYR A 150 28.94 22.24 -27.36
N LYS A 151 28.35 22.65 -28.49
CA LYS A 151 26.89 22.81 -28.61
C LYS A 151 26.16 21.48 -28.34
N GLN A 152 26.59 20.39 -28.96
CA GLN A 152 26.00 19.06 -28.73
C GLN A 152 26.11 18.64 -27.27
N PHE A 153 27.25 18.92 -26.62
CA PHE A 153 27.45 18.61 -25.21
C PHE A 153 26.47 19.38 -24.31
N VAL A 154 26.29 20.68 -24.55
CA VAL A 154 25.31 21.51 -23.82
C VAL A 154 23.87 21.02 -24.06
N GLU A 155 23.52 20.63 -25.29
CA GLU A 155 22.21 20.05 -25.61
C GLU A 155 21.95 18.75 -24.84
N ILE A 156 22.96 17.88 -24.72
CA ILE A 156 22.88 16.65 -23.93
C ILE A 156 22.64 16.96 -22.45
N LEU A 157 23.41 17.89 -21.86
CA LEU A 157 23.20 18.33 -20.48
C LEU A 157 21.79 18.89 -20.27
N GLY A 158 21.29 19.70 -21.21
CA GLY A 158 19.91 20.20 -21.19
C GLY A 158 18.87 19.07 -21.21
N SER A 159 19.09 18.02 -22.02
CA SER A 159 18.21 16.85 -22.05
C SER A 159 18.20 16.04 -20.75
N LEU A 160 19.27 16.12 -19.96
CA LEU A 160 19.39 15.53 -18.62
C LEU A 160 18.77 16.40 -17.51
N GLY A 161 18.15 17.54 -17.87
CA GLY A 161 17.50 18.45 -16.94
C GLY A 161 18.42 19.52 -16.33
N VAL A 162 19.65 19.66 -16.85
CA VAL A 162 20.58 20.70 -16.41
C VAL A 162 20.19 22.03 -17.03
N VAL A 163 20.08 23.07 -16.20
CA VAL A 163 19.76 24.43 -16.64
C VAL A 163 20.88 25.36 -16.20
N THR A 164 21.28 26.28 -17.08
CA THR A 164 22.28 27.30 -16.75
C THR A 164 21.69 28.31 -15.78
N VAL A 165 22.36 28.53 -14.66
CA VAL A 165 22.00 29.56 -13.68
C VAL A 165 22.66 30.87 -14.07
N GLU A 166 21.85 31.88 -14.41
CA GLU A 166 22.37 33.22 -14.71
C GLU A 166 22.81 33.93 -13.42
N THR A 167 24.13 34.08 -13.23
CA THR A 167 24.71 34.73 -12.05
C THR A 167 25.05 36.20 -12.27
N VAL A 168 25.22 36.65 -13.52
CA VAL A 168 25.57 38.05 -13.82
C VAL A 168 24.31 38.92 -13.76
N GLY A 169 24.23 39.80 -12.75
CA GLY A 169 23.19 40.84 -12.63
C GLY A 169 21.91 40.44 -11.88
N LYS A 170 21.84 39.22 -11.31
CA LYS A 170 20.72 38.78 -10.45
C LYS A 170 21.09 38.87 -8.97
N LEU A 171 20.08 39.01 -8.09
CA LEU A 171 20.29 38.90 -6.65
C LEU A 171 20.82 37.49 -6.33
N PHE A 172 21.84 37.43 -5.48
CA PHE A 172 22.41 36.19 -4.99
C PHE A 172 21.34 35.34 -4.29
N ASP A 173 21.20 34.08 -4.71
CA ASP A 173 20.37 33.07 -4.05
C ASP A 173 21.26 31.98 -3.46
N PRO A 174 21.37 31.84 -2.12
CA PRO A 174 22.21 30.83 -1.48
C PRO A 174 21.88 29.38 -1.85
N MET A 175 20.68 29.12 -2.37
CA MET A 175 20.23 27.77 -2.76
C MET A 175 20.74 27.36 -4.14
N VAL A 176 21.12 28.32 -5.00
CA VAL A 176 21.41 28.08 -6.43
C VAL A 176 22.64 28.85 -6.97
N SER A 177 23.15 29.83 -6.24
CA SER A 177 24.37 30.59 -6.57
C SER A 177 25.48 30.23 -5.58
N TYR A 178 26.53 29.57 -6.07
CA TYR A 178 27.82 29.41 -5.39
C TYR A 178 28.95 29.66 -6.38
#